data_AF-A0A7J2M7E1-F1
#
_entry.id   AF-A0A7J2M7E1-F1
#
_cell.length_a   1.000
_cell.length_b   1.000
_cell.length_c   1.000
_cell.angle_alpha   90.00
_cell.angle_beta   90.00
_cell.angle_gamma   90.00
#
_symmetry.space_group_name_H-M   'P 1'
#
loop_
_entity.id
_entity.type
_entity.pdbx_description
1 polymer ?
#
loop_
_entity_poly.entity_id
_entity_poly.type
_entity_poly.pdbx_seq_one_letter_code
_entity_poly.pdbx_strand_id
1 'polypeptide(L)'
;MESKVPCAVLCAGIVLLILAYIRGDAGAGVFIIFPFLYGTGILAFAGVLLIILSFFLFAFSLPFEKERAEKKTGGILLIGPLPVIFASDSDMAKMLVSIALGMMLLMFVLLIFFLFA
;
A
#
# COMPACT_ATOMS: atom_id res chain seq x y z
N MET A 1 16.90 9.48 -29.24
CA MET A 1 17.70 8.69 -28.27
C MET A 1 16.75 8.29 -27.16
N GLU A 2 16.30 7.03 -27.15
CA GLU A 2 15.47 6.53 -26.05
C GLU A 2 16.30 6.57 -24.76
N SER A 3 15.89 7.38 -23.79
CA SER A 3 16.62 7.45 -22.52
C SER A 3 16.37 6.15 -21.77
N LYS A 4 17.41 5.30 -21.64
CA LYS A 4 17.38 4.08 -20.81
C LYS A 4 17.38 4.37 -19.30
N VAL A 5 17.41 5.66 -18.95
CA VAL A 5 17.45 6.17 -17.57
C VAL A 5 16.27 5.66 -16.72
N PRO A 6 15.01 5.66 -17.19
CA PRO A 6 13.89 5.15 -16.40
C PRO A 6 14.05 3.67 -16.06
N CYS A 7 14.47 2.85 -17.03
CA CYS A 7 14.73 1.43 -16.80
C CYS A 7 15.87 1.21 -15.81
N ALA A 8 16.97 1.96 -15.93
CA ALA A 8 18.09 1.85 -15.02
C ALA A 8 17.71 2.19 -13.57
N VAL A 9 16.93 3.26 -13.36
CA VAL A 9 16.44 3.67 -12.04
C VAL A 9 15.48 2.64 -11.46
N LEU A 10 14.57 2.09 -12.28
CA LEU A 10 13.65 1.05 -11.85
C LEU A 10 14.39 -0.21 -11.38
N CYS A 11 15.35 -0.69 -12.18
CA CYS A 11 16.15 -1.87 -11.83
C CYS A 11 16.96 -1.63 -10.55
N ALA A 12 17.58 -0.46 -10.41
CA ALA A 12 18.32 -0.10 -9.19
C ALA A 12 17.41 -0.12 -7.95
N GLY A 13 16.19 0.44 -8.05
CA GLY A 13 15.21 0.41 -6.97
C GLY A 13 14.82 -1.01 -6.55
N ILE A 14 14.53 -1.89 -7.50
CA ILE A 14 14.21 -3.31 -7.23
C ILE A 14 15.36 -4.02 -6.53
N VAL A 15 16.60 -3.83 -7.00
CA VAL A 15 17.80 -4.44 -6.39
C VAL A 15 17.97 -3.99 -4.94
N LEU A 16 17.80 -2.70 -4.66
CA LEU A 16 17.90 -2.18 -3.29
C LEU A 16 16.82 -2.75 -2.37
N LEU A 17 15.58 -2.88 -2.86
CA LEU A 17 14.49 -3.49 -2.08
C LEU A 17 14.76 -4.97 -1.77
N ILE A 18 15.28 -5.72 -2.73
CA ILE A 18 15.68 -7.13 -2.52
C ILE A 18 16.81 -7.21 -1.48
N LEU A 19 17.83 -6.36 -1.57
CA LEU A 19 18.92 -6.32 -0.60
C LEU A 19 18.43 -5.97 0.81
N ALA A 20 17.49 -5.03 0.93
CA ALA A 20 16.88 -4.65 2.20
C ALA A 20 16.03 -5.80 2.80
N TYR A 21 15.31 -6.54 1.96
CA TYR A 21 14.56 -7.72 2.38
C TYR A 21 15.48 -8.83 2.91
N ILE A 22 16.57 -9.13 2.20
CA ILE A 22 17.55 -10.16 2.61
C ILE A 22 18.26 -9.76 3.91
N ARG A 23 18.53 -8.46 4.14
CA ARG A 23 19.11 -7.96 5.40
C ARG A 23 18.16 -8.01 6.58
N GLY A 24 16.86 -8.22 6.37
CA GLY A 24 15.83 -8.14 7.40
C GLY A 24 15.42 -6.70 7.75
N ASP A 25 15.93 -5.70 7.03
CA ASP A 25 15.59 -4.29 7.21
C ASP A 25 14.24 -3.91 6.56
N ALA A 26 13.73 -4.76 5.66
CA ALA A 26 12.45 -4.57 4.98
C ALA A 26 11.57 -5.83 5.05
N GLY A 27 10.28 -5.65 5.38
CA GLY A 27 9.27 -6.69 5.26
C GLY A 27 8.59 -6.66 3.89
N ALA A 28 8.27 -7.83 3.34
CA ALA A 28 7.40 -7.94 2.18
C ALA A 28 5.94 -8.03 2.64
N GLY A 29 5.06 -7.25 2.01
CA GLY A 29 3.63 -7.30 2.23
C GLY A 29 2.91 -7.45 0.89
N VAL A 30 1.74 -8.10 0.90
CA VAL A 30 0.87 -8.16 -0.29
C VAL A 30 0.03 -6.89 -0.34
N PHE A 31 0.27 -6.03 -1.33
CA PHE A 31 -0.58 -4.87 -1.59
C PHE A 31 -1.77 -5.29 -2.46
N ILE A 32 -2.94 -5.48 -1.83
CA ILE A 32 -4.17 -5.87 -2.54
C ILE A 32 -4.85 -4.60 -3.07
N ILE A 33 -4.76 -4.39 -4.39
CA ILE A 33 -5.56 -3.38 -5.08
C ILE A 33 -6.92 -4.02 -5.38
N PHE A 34 -8.01 -3.43 -4.87
CA PHE A 34 -9.36 -3.88 -5.21
C PHE A 34 -9.71 -3.38 -6.62
N PRO A 35 -9.81 -4.28 -7.62
CA PRO A 35 -10.17 -3.85 -8.95
C PRO A 35 -11.68 -3.52 -8.98
N PHE A 36 -12.01 -2.31 -9.45
CA PHE A 36 -13.41 -1.93 -9.69
C PHE A 36 -13.79 -2.26 -11.14
N LEU A 37 -14.66 -3.25 -11.32
CA LEU A 37 -15.19 -3.64 -12.62
C LEU A 37 -16.67 -3.27 -12.70
N TYR A 38 -17.07 -2.59 -13.78
CA TYR A 38 -18.45 -2.29 -14.10
C TYR A 38 -18.81 -2.91 -15.46
N GLY A 39 -20.04 -3.42 -15.60
CA GLY A 39 -20.52 -4.01 -16.83
C GLY A 39 -21.98 -4.43 -16.73
N THR A 40 -22.69 -4.38 -17.86
CA THR A 40 -24.11 -4.72 -17.94
C THR A 40 -24.25 -6.03 -18.72
N GLY A 41 -24.45 -7.15 -18.01
CA GLY A 41 -24.67 -8.46 -18.64
C GLY A 41 -24.27 -9.65 -17.78
N ILE A 42 -24.75 -10.84 -18.13
CA ILE A 42 -24.50 -12.08 -17.38
C ILE A 42 -23.01 -12.45 -17.36
N LEU A 43 -22.28 -12.17 -18.44
CA LEU A 43 -20.84 -12.41 -18.54
C LEU A 43 -20.04 -11.50 -17.61
N ALA A 44 -20.43 -10.23 -17.51
CA ALA A 44 -19.82 -9.29 -16.58
C ALA A 44 -20.06 -9.74 -15.12
N PHE A 45 -21.28 -10.16 -14.81
CA PHE A 45 -21.61 -10.72 -13.49
C PHE A 45 -20.79 -11.98 -13.17
N ALA A 46 -20.73 -12.94 -14.10
CA ALA A 46 -19.95 -14.17 -13.93
C ALA A 46 -18.44 -13.87 -13.78
N GLY A 47 -17.91 -12.92 -14.56
CA GLY A 47 -16.51 -12.50 -14.48
C GLY A 47 -16.17 -11.87 -13.12
N VAL A 48 -17.01 -10.97 -12.61
CA VAL A 48 -16.83 -10.38 -11.27
C VAL A 48 -16.89 -11.46 -10.19
N LEU A 49 -17.83 -12.39 -10.29
CA LEU A 49 -17.99 -13.49 -9.32
C LEU A 49 -16.76 -14.42 -9.32
N LEU A 50 -16.22 -14.75 -10.50
CA LEU A 50 -14.98 -15.52 -10.65
C LEU A 50 -13.78 -14.79 -10.05
N ILE A 51 -13.64 -13.48 -10.30
CA ILE A 51 -12.54 -12.67 -9.72
C ILE A 51 -12.63 -12.67 -8.19
N ILE A 52 -13.82 -12.44 -7.62
CA ILE A 52 -14.02 -12.49 -6.17
C ILE A 52 -13.60 -13.87 -5.64
N LEU A 53 -14.05 -14.95 -6.28
CA LEU A 53 -13.71 -16.31 -5.88
C LEU A 53 -12.19 -16.57 -5.94
N SER A 54 -11.50 -16.08 -6.98
CA SER A 54 -10.04 -16.20 -7.10
C SER A 54 -9.31 -15.48 -5.96
N PHE A 55 -9.75 -14.28 -5.58
CA PHE A 55 -9.16 -13.58 -4.43
C PHE A 55 -9.34 -14.34 -3.12
N PHE A 56 -10.52 -14.94 -2.89
CA PHE A 56 -10.76 -15.80 -1.73
C PHE A 56 -9.82 -17.00 -1.74
N LEU A 57 -9.73 -17.73 -2.85
CA LEU A 57 -8.85 -18.90 -2.97
C LEU A 57 -7.37 -18.54 -2.81
N PHE A 58 -6.93 -17.42 -3.40
CA PHE A 58 -5.57 -16.92 -3.26
C PHE A 58 -5.25 -16.55 -1.81
N ALA A 59 -6.16 -15.87 -1.12
CA ALA A 59 -5.98 -15.51 0.29
C ALA A 59 -5.84 -16.74 1.20
N PHE A 60 -6.58 -17.82 0.93
CA PHE A 60 -6.43 -19.10 1.65
C PHE A 60 -5.15 -19.86 1.27
N SER A 61 -4.61 -19.63 0.06
CA SER A 61 -3.39 -20.29 -0.43
C SER A 61 -2.11 -19.60 0.00
N LEU A 62 -2.18 -18.38 0.55
CA LEU A 62 -0.99 -17.72 1.10
C LEU A 62 -0.57 -18.45 2.38
N PRO A 63 0.69 -18.93 2.48
CA PRO A 63 1.19 -19.45 3.74
C PRO A 63 1.20 -18.31 4.75
N PHE A 64 0.26 -18.33 5.70
CA PHE A 64 0.32 -17.47 6.88
C PHE A 64 1.47 -17.97 7.75
N GLU A 65 2.68 -17.57 7.39
CA GLU A 65 3.82 -17.69 8.29
C GLU A 65 3.51 -16.80 9.49
N LYS A 66 3.06 -17.43 10.57
CA LYS A 66 2.93 -16.80 11.88
C LYS A 66 4.35 -16.59 12.41
N GLU A 67 5.08 -15.64 11.83
CA GLU A 67 6.18 -15.03 12.55
C GLU A 67 5.57 -14.36 13.77
N ARG A 68 5.70 -15.03 14.91
CA ARG A 68 5.54 -14.46 16.25
C ARG A 68 6.70 -13.50 16.52
N ALA A 69 7.01 -12.62 15.57
CA ALA A 69 7.77 -11.43 15.86
C ALA A 69 6.83 -10.53 16.66
N GLU A 70 7.31 -9.95 17.75
CA GLU A 70 6.73 -8.77 18.36
C GLU A 70 6.84 -7.60 17.35
N LYS A 71 6.21 -7.75 16.18
CA LYS A 71 6.18 -6.74 15.13
C LYS A 71 5.28 -5.66 15.67
N LYS A 72 5.90 -4.59 16.16
CA LYS A 72 5.31 -3.27 16.34
C LYS A 72 4.57 -2.90 15.07
N THR A 73 3.32 -3.36 14.98
CA THR A 73 2.49 -3.29 13.79
C THR A 73 1.55 -2.13 13.99
N GLY A 74 1.51 -1.25 13.02
CA GLY A 74 0.53 -0.18 12.97
C GLY A 74 0.14 0.11 11.53
N GLY A 75 -1.07 0.61 11.35
CA GLY A 75 -1.63 0.96 10.05
C GLY A 75 -2.42 2.26 10.15
N ILE A 76 -2.45 3.01 9.06
CA ILE A 76 -3.25 4.22 8.93
C ILE A 76 -4.41 3.91 7.99
N LEU A 77 -5.63 3.93 8.53
CA LEU A 77 -6.85 3.81 7.76
C LEU A 77 -7.34 5.22 7.42
N LEU A 78 -7.15 5.64 6.18
CA LEU A 78 -7.60 6.94 5.68
C LEU A 78 -9.06 6.85 5.26
N ILE A 79 -9.99 7.21 6.15
CA ILE A 79 -11.42 7.36 5.80
C ILE A 79 -11.64 8.80 5.34
N GLY A 80 -11.47 9.03 4.03
CA GLY A 80 -11.46 10.39 3.48
C GLY A 80 -10.28 11.21 4.04
N PRO A 81 -10.44 12.53 4.28
CA PRO A 81 -9.38 13.35 4.85
C PRO A 81 -9.10 13.05 6.33
N LEU A 82 -9.82 12.12 6.96
CA LEU A 82 -9.67 11.80 8.37
C LEU A 82 -8.85 10.50 8.57
N PRO A 83 -7.59 10.61 9.05
CA PRO A 83 -6.72 9.46 9.27
C PRO A 83 -7.07 8.79 10.60
N VAL A 84 -7.38 7.50 10.56
CA VAL A 84 -7.54 6.66 11.75
C VAL A 84 -6.28 5.82 11.91
N ILE A 85 -5.52 6.08 12.97
CA ILE A 85 -4.22 5.45 13.20
C ILE A 85 -4.39 4.29 14.19
N PHE A 86 -4.09 3.08 13.74
CA PHE A 86 -3.97 1.90 14.59
C PHE A 86 -2.50 1.67 14.83
N ALA A 87 -2.04 1.72 16.08
CA ALA A 87 -0.65 1.46 16.42
C ALA A 87 -0.58 0.50 17.60
N SER A 88 0.28 -0.53 17.46
CA SER A 88 0.50 -1.51 18.52
C SER A 88 1.37 -0.97 19.66
N ASP A 89 2.11 0.12 19.46
CA ASP A 89 2.91 0.76 20.50
C ASP A 89 2.99 2.29 20.32
N SER A 90 3.34 2.99 21.40
CA SER A 90 3.37 4.46 21.44
C SER A 90 4.44 5.08 20.54
N ASP A 91 5.54 4.40 20.26
CA ASP A 91 6.57 4.93 19.36
C ASP A 91 6.11 4.84 17.90
N MET A 92 5.50 3.72 17.51
CA MET A 92 4.83 3.61 16.20
C MET A 92 3.66 4.59 16.08
N ALA A 93 2.87 4.79 17.14
CA ALA A 93 1.78 5.77 17.12
C ALA A 93 2.32 7.17 16.79
N LYS A 94 3.41 7.60 17.44
CA LYS A 94 4.05 8.90 17.17
C LYS A 94 4.60 8.99 15.75
N MET A 95 5.24 7.93 15.26
CA MET A 95 5.76 7.88 13.89
C MET A 95 4.63 7.96 12.84
N LEU A 96 3.55 7.22 13.03
CA LEU A 96 2.41 7.23 12.11
C LEU A 96 1.65 8.56 12.17
N VAL A 97 1.50 9.16 13.36
CA VAL A 97 0.89 10.49 13.54
C VAL A 97 1.74 11.56 12.85
N SER A 98 3.07 11.52 12.98
CA SER A 98 3.93 12.53 12.36
C SER A 98 3.91 12.44 10.82
N ILE A 99 3.91 11.23 10.27
CA ILE A 99 3.75 11.00 8.82
C ILE A 99 2.39 11.50 8.34
N ALA A 100 1.29 11.14 9.02
CA ALA A 100 -0.05 11.57 8.65
C ALA A 100 -0.18 13.10 8.66
N LEU A 101 0.34 13.75 9.70
CA LEU A 101 0.30 15.21 9.83
C LEU A 101 1.14 15.90 8.75
N GLY A 102 2.33 15.36 8.45
CA GLY A 102 3.17 15.85 7.37
C GLY A 102 2.50 15.75 6.00
N MET A 103 1.88 14.62 5.69
CA MET A 103 1.14 14.43 4.44
C MET A 103 -0.09 15.33 4.35
N MET A 104 -0.83 15.52 5.45
CA MET A 104 -1.95 16.46 5.51
C MET A 104 -1.53 17.90 5.23
N LEU A 105 -0.44 18.35 5.86
CA LEU A 105 0.10 19.69 5.64
C LEU A 105 0.55 19.87 4.20
N LEU A 106 1.26 18.89 3.63
CA LEU A 106 1.67 18.92 2.23
C LEU A 106 0.46 19.05 1.30
N MET A 107 -0.58 18.23 1.50
CA MET A 107 -1.80 18.29 0.70
C MET A 107 -2.50 19.64 0.82
N PHE A 108 -2.53 20.21 2.03
CA PHE A 108 -3.14 21.52 2.28
C PHE A 108 -2.38 22.66 1.58
N VAL A 109 -1.03 22.63 1.61
CA VAL A 109 -0.20 23.61 0.89
C VAL A 109 -0.42 23.50 -0.62
N LEU A 110 -0.46 22.28 -1.17
CA LEU A 110 -0.75 22.07 -2.59
C LEU A 110 -2.14 22.57 -2.98
N LEU A 111 -3.15 22.38 -2.11
CA LEU A 111 -4.50 22.86 -2.32
C LEU A 111 -4.57 24.40 -2.33
N ILE A 112 -3.89 25.06 -1.39
CA ILE A 112 -3.78 26.52 -1.37
C ILE A 112 -3.07 27.00 -2.64
N PHE A 113 -1.94 26.39 -3.00
CA PHE A 113 -1.21 26.74 -4.22
C PHE A 113 -2.11 26.64 -5.45
N PHE A 114 -2.88 25.55 -5.60
CA PHE A 114 -3.81 25.37 -6.72
C PHE A 114 -5.00 26.33 -6.69
N LEU A 115 -5.42 26.82 -5.52
CA LEU A 115 -6.52 27.78 -5.39
C LEU A 115 -6.11 29.20 -5.79
N PHE A 116 -4.84 29.56 -5.59
CA PHE A 116 -4.31 30.91 -5.82
C PHE A 116 -3.40 31.04 -7.06
N ALA A 117 -3.08 29.94 -7.73
CA ALA A 117 -2.36 29.89 -9.01
C ALA A 117 -3.34 29.70 -10.18
#